data_AF-A0A0Q4Y133-F1
#
_entry.id   AF-A0A0Q4Y133-F1
#
_cell.length_a   1.000
_cell.length_b   1.000
_cell.length_c   1.000
_cell.angle_alpha   90.00
_cell.angle_beta   90.00
_cell.angle_gamma   90.00
#
_symmetry.space_group_name_H-M   'P 1'
#
loop_
_entity.id
_entity.type
_entity.pdbx_description
1 polymer ?
#
loop_
_entity_poly.entity_id
_entity_poly.type
_entity_poly.pdbx_seq_one_letter_code
_entity_poly.pdbx_strand_id
1 'polypeptide(L)'
;MPWRSSVSICGTAATSALSQSPRQMNDGSRMVPMRSTPPGVPTLAESGIRGVAVGDPWYGLFAPKGVPSAVLAAWHNGLDQLRQDASVMGALGVINADPVLSSPEAFAQRVAADEKAFDALVAVHPMPQ
;
A
#
# COMPACT_ATOMS: atom_id res chain seq x y z
N MET A 1 8.19 -10.24 16.93
CA MET A 1 8.57 -11.05 15.75
C MET A 1 9.79 -10.42 15.08
N PRO A 2 10.80 -11.15 14.58
CA PRO A 2 12.11 -10.57 14.25
C PRO A 2 12.29 -10.36 12.73
N TRP A 3 11.50 -9.51 12.10
CA TRP A 3 11.68 -9.16 10.68
C TRP A 3 11.87 -7.65 10.53
N ARG A 4 12.79 -7.22 9.66
CA ARG A 4 12.93 -5.83 9.20
C ARG A 4 12.48 -5.80 7.73
N SER A 5 11.44 -5.03 7.46
CA SER A 5 10.67 -5.08 6.21
C SER A 5 11.33 -4.22 5.11
N SER A 6 11.23 -4.62 3.83
CA SER A 6 11.59 -3.78 2.68
C SER A 6 10.62 -3.91 1.51
N VAL A 7 10.13 -2.77 1.03
CA VAL A 7 9.32 -2.54 -0.19
C VAL A 7 7.95 -3.22 -0.20
N SER A 8 6.92 -2.37 -0.13
CA SER A 8 5.56 -2.68 -0.57
C SER A 8 5.52 -2.62 -2.10
N ILE A 9 4.90 -3.60 -2.76
CA ILE A 9 4.32 -3.48 -4.10
C ILE A 9 2.81 -3.57 -3.90
N CYS A 10 2.08 -2.56 -4.37
CA CYS A 10 0.70 -2.28 -4.01
C CYS A 10 0.57 -1.52 -2.68
N GLY A 11 0.03 -0.33 -2.81
CA GLY A 11 -0.39 0.54 -1.73
C GLY A 11 -1.44 1.46 -2.30
N THR A 12 -2.71 1.18 -2.03
CA THR A 12 -3.76 2.19 -2.21
C THR A 12 -3.70 3.09 -0.98
N ALA A 13 -3.60 4.40 -1.22
CA ALA A 13 -3.67 5.41 -0.18
C ALA A 13 -5.13 5.67 0.18
N ALA A 14 -5.81 4.75 0.87
CA ALA A 14 -7.15 5.04 1.41
C ALA A 14 -7.14 5.60 2.86
N THR A 15 -5.99 5.67 3.54
CA THR A 15 -5.99 5.90 5.01
C THR A 15 -5.13 7.06 5.53
N SER A 16 -4.70 7.99 4.70
CA SER A 16 -3.95 9.16 5.20
C SER A 16 -4.38 10.46 4.55
N ALA A 17 -5.57 10.93 4.92
CA ALA A 17 -5.99 12.32 4.69
C ALA A 17 -6.47 13.00 5.98
N LEU A 18 -5.89 12.67 7.15
CA LEU A 18 -6.23 13.35 8.41
C LEU A 18 -5.05 13.86 9.25
N SER A 19 -3.79 13.90 8.79
CA SER A 19 -2.73 14.40 9.69
C SER A 19 -1.55 15.16 9.10
N GLN A 20 -1.63 15.77 7.90
CA GLN A 20 -0.62 16.77 7.50
C GLN A 20 -1.29 17.95 6.75
N SER A 21 -1.31 19.12 7.39
CA SER A 21 -1.70 20.44 6.85
C SER A 21 -0.63 21.00 5.88
N PRO A 22 -0.80 22.20 5.27
CA PRO A 22 -1.90 22.75 4.49
C PRO A 22 -1.48 22.96 3.01
N ARG A 23 -2.47 22.94 2.09
CA ARG A 23 -2.40 23.51 0.73
C ARG A 23 -1.15 23.18 -0.12
N GLN A 24 -1.30 22.17 -0.98
CA GLN A 24 -0.90 22.34 -2.38
C GLN A 24 -2.15 22.22 -3.25
N MET A 25 -2.82 23.38 -3.38
CA MET A 25 -3.68 23.67 -4.50
C MET A 25 -2.75 23.94 -5.67
N ASN A 26 -2.78 23.08 -6.69
CA ASN A 26 -2.43 23.50 -8.02
C ASN A 26 -3.57 23.05 -8.95
N ASP A 27 -4.28 24.07 -9.45
CA ASP A 27 -4.86 24.13 -10.79
C ASP A 27 -5.67 22.90 -11.28
N GLY A 28 -6.99 23.06 -11.37
CA GLY A 28 -7.79 22.29 -12.33
C GLY A 28 -8.40 21.00 -11.78
N SER A 29 -9.25 21.14 -10.77
CA SER A 29 -10.16 20.13 -10.20
C SER A 29 -10.76 19.14 -11.21
N ARG A 30 -10.09 18.00 -11.42
CA ARG A 30 -10.73 16.70 -11.59
C ARG A 30 -9.96 15.74 -10.69
N MET A 31 -10.66 15.12 -9.75
CA MET A 31 -10.14 13.93 -9.07
C MET A 31 -9.60 13.01 -10.17
N VAL A 32 -8.30 12.73 -10.16
CA VAL A 32 -7.76 11.66 -11.00
C VAL A 32 -8.36 10.39 -10.39
N PRO A 33 -9.24 9.66 -11.09
CA PRO A 33 -9.81 8.46 -10.53
C PRO A 33 -8.66 7.49 -10.22
N MET A 34 -8.61 7.02 -8.98
CA MET A 34 -7.84 5.83 -8.61
C MET A 34 -8.20 4.78 -9.66
N ARG A 35 -7.21 4.19 -10.33
CA ARG A 35 -7.43 3.19 -11.39
C ARG A 35 -8.10 1.90 -10.87
N SER A 36 -8.41 1.84 -9.58
CA SER A 36 -8.81 0.68 -8.79
C SER A 36 -10.32 0.50 -8.63
N THR A 37 -11.15 1.37 -9.23
CA THR A 37 -12.61 1.17 -9.23
C THR A 37 -13.12 1.23 -10.67
N PRO A 38 -13.74 0.15 -11.18
CA PRO A 38 -14.38 0.18 -12.49
C PRO A 38 -15.35 1.37 -12.58
N PRO A 39 -15.38 2.09 -13.72
CA PRO A 39 -16.25 3.25 -13.87
C PRO A 39 -17.71 2.86 -13.57
N GLY A 40 -18.35 3.62 -12.68
CA GLY A 40 -19.74 3.41 -12.26
C GLY A 40 -19.93 2.57 -11.01
N VAL A 41 -18.86 2.06 -10.39
CA VAL A 41 -18.94 1.39 -9.08
C VAL A 41 -18.61 2.41 -7.98
N PRO A 42 -19.51 2.66 -7.02
CA PRO A 42 -19.21 3.52 -5.88
C PRO A 42 -18.30 2.80 -4.89
N THR A 43 -17.37 3.54 -4.31
CA THR A 43 -16.57 3.09 -3.18
C THR A 43 -17.44 2.94 -1.92
N LEU A 44 -16.94 2.22 -0.91
CA LEU A 44 -17.61 2.11 0.39
C LEU A 44 -17.82 3.49 1.04
N ALA A 45 -16.83 4.38 0.93
CA ALA A 45 -16.89 5.72 1.47
C ALA A 45 -17.96 6.58 0.77
N GLU A 46 -18.07 6.51 -0.56
CA GLU A 46 -19.12 7.17 -1.34
C GLU A 46 -20.51 6.61 -1.02
N SER A 47 -20.58 5.34 -0.59
CA SER A 47 -21.82 4.69 -0.13
C SER A 47 -22.18 5.04 1.33
N GLY A 48 -21.46 5.96 1.97
CA GLY A 48 -21.70 6.38 3.35
C GLY A 48 -21.11 5.46 4.42
N ILE A 49 -20.40 4.40 4.03
CA ILE A 49 -19.72 3.48 4.96
C ILE A 49 -18.30 4.02 5.22
N ARG A 50 -18.09 4.57 6.41
CA ARG A 50 -16.79 5.13 6.83
C ARG A 50 -16.12 4.26 7.89
N GLY A 51 -14.80 4.36 8.00
CA GLY A 51 -14.02 3.61 9.00
C GLY A 51 -13.53 2.23 8.54
N VAL A 52 -13.81 1.84 7.30
CA VAL A 52 -13.25 0.62 6.69
C VAL A 52 -11.91 0.97 6.05
N ALA A 53 -10.83 0.83 6.81
CA ALA A 53 -9.45 1.07 6.36
C ALA A 53 -8.73 -0.19 5.85
N VAL A 54 -9.41 -1.35 5.89
CA VAL A 54 -8.85 -2.68 5.58
C VAL A 54 -8.99 -3.02 4.08
N GLY A 55 -9.36 -2.05 3.25
CA GLY A 55 -9.82 -2.29 1.87
C GLY A 55 -8.73 -2.56 0.83
N ASP A 56 -7.46 -2.33 1.18
CA ASP A 56 -6.38 -2.21 0.21
C ASP A 56 -5.38 -3.35 0.32
N PRO A 57 -5.58 -4.46 -0.40
CA PRO A 57 -4.63 -5.57 -0.39
C PRO A 57 -3.30 -5.08 -0.94
N TRP A 58 -2.22 -5.36 -0.20
CA TRP A 58 -0.87 -5.03 -0.61
C TRP A 58 0.00 -6.28 -0.70
N TYR A 59 1.06 -6.18 -1.49
CA TYR A 59 2.13 -7.16 -1.56
C TYR A 59 3.42 -6.50 -1.09
N GLY A 60 4.40 -7.29 -0.69
CA GLY A 60 5.69 -6.73 -0.31
C GLY A 60 6.75 -7.80 -0.18
N LEU A 61 7.99 -7.37 -0.17
CA LEU A 61 9.14 -8.26 -0.06
C LEU A 61 9.66 -8.28 1.38
N PHE A 62 10.08 -9.46 1.82
CA PHE A 62 10.63 -9.64 3.15
C PHE A 62 11.97 -10.34 3.03
N ALA A 63 12.92 -9.88 3.83
CA ALA A 63 14.24 -10.46 3.91
C ALA A 63 14.46 -11.02 5.33
N PRO A 64 15.22 -12.12 5.49
CA PRO A 64 15.60 -12.62 6.80
C PRO A 64 16.28 -11.59 7.68
N LYS A 65 16.17 -11.76 9.00
CA LYS A 65 16.93 -10.96 9.95
C LYS A 65 18.43 -11.15 9.72
N GLY A 66 19.17 -10.04 9.72
CA GLY A 66 20.62 -10.03 9.55
C GLY A 66 21.10 -9.84 8.12
N VAL A 67 20.20 -9.69 7.15
CA VAL A 67 20.58 -9.28 5.79
C VAL A 67 21.27 -7.90 5.84
N PRO A 68 22.47 -7.75 5.28
CA PRO A 68 23.18 -6.47 5.27
C PRO A 68 22.39 -5.36 4.56
N SER A 69 22.51 -4.13 5.04
CA SER A 69 21.82 -2.96 4.47
C SER A 69 22.12 -2.75 2.98
N ALA A 70 23.35 -3.06 2.53
CA ALA A 70 23.74 -2.97 1.13
C ALA A 70 22.91 -3.89 0.21
N VAL A 71 22.52 -5.08 0.68
CA VAL A 71 21.68 -6.01 -0.08
C VAL A 71 20.26 -5.47 -0.19
N LEU A 72 19.71 -4.94 0.91
CA LEU A 72 18.39 -4.31 0.91
C LEU A 72 18.35 -3.07 0.00
N ALA A 73 19.41 -2.27 -0.01
CA ALA A 73 19.55 -1.13 -0.92
C ALA A 73 19.59 -1.58 -2.39
N ALA A 74 20.32 -2.67 -2.69
CA ALA A 74 20.34 -3.25 -4.04
C ALA A 74 18.95 -3.71 -4.49
N TRP A 75 18.16 -4.33 -3.61
CA TRP A 75 16.77 -4.71 -3.92
C TRP A 75 15.91 -3.49 -4.19
N HIS A 76 15.98 -2.48 -3.32
CA HIS A 76 15.23 -1.25 -3.50
C HIS A 76 15.55 -0.57 -4.84
N ASN A 77 16.83 -0.49 -5.20
CA ASN A 77 17.27 0.07 -6.48
C ASN A 77 16.79 -0.76 -7.68
N GLY A 78 16.83 -2.09 -7.58
CA GLY A 78 16.30 -2.96 -8.64
C GLY A 78 14.80 -2.78 -8.84
N LEU A 79 14.04 -2.63 -7.74
CA LEU A 79 12.59 -2.37 -7.79
C LEU A 79 12.28 -1.00 -8.39
N ASP A 80 13.11 0.00 -8.11
CA ASP A 80 12.96 1.32 -8.73
C ASP A 80 13.22 1.28 -10.25
N GLN A 81 14.21 0.49 -10.69
CA GLN A 81 14.47 0.28 -12.11
C GLN A 81 13.31 -0.43 -12.83
N LEU A 82 12.65 -1.40 -12.18
CA LEU A 82 11.52 -2.13 -12.77
C LEU A 82 10.32 -1.22 -13.09
N ARG A 83 10.19 -0.06 -12.45
CA ARG A 83 9.15 0.93 -12.80
C ARG A 83 9.31 1.53 -14.19
N GLN A 84 10.53 1.49 -14.72
CA GLN A 84 10.84 1.98 -16.06
C GLN A 84 10.57 0.90 -17.12
N ASP A 85 10.33 -0.34 -16.70
CA ASP A 85 10.00 -1.44 -17.61
C ASP A 85 8.50 -1.43 -17.95
N ALA A 86 8.20 -1.10 -19.21
CA ALA A 86 6.84 -1.01 -19.71
C ALA A 86 6.11 -2.37 -19.72
N SER A 87 6.82 -3.49 -19.86
CA SER A 87 6.24 -4.83 -19.79
C SER A 87 5.76 -5.13 -18.37
N VAL A 88 6.60 -4.80 -17.37
CA VAL A 88 6.26 -4.97 -15.95
C VAL A 88 5.09 -4.07 -15.57
N MET A 89 5.14 -2.78 -15.91
CA MET A 89 4.03 -1.85 -15.63
C MET A 89 2.74 -2.24 -16.38
N GLY A 90 2.86 -2.76 -17.60
CA GLY A 90 1.74 -3.30 -18.37
C GLY A 90 1.09 -4.49 -17.66
N ALA A 91 1.89 -5.46 -17.19
CA ALA A 91 1.40 -6.63 -16.47
C ALA A 91 0.72 -6.27 -15.14
N LEU A 92 1.29 -5.33 -14.37
CA LEU A 92 0.66 -4.83 -13.14
C LEU A 92 -0.66 -4.10 -13.43
N GLY A 93 -0.72 -3.36 -14.53
CA GLY A 93 -1.94 -2.69 -14.98
C GLY A 93 -3.09 -3.64 -15.30
N VAL A 94 -2.82 -4.86 -15.80
CA VAL A 94 -3.85 -5.88 -16.09
C VAL A 94 -4.58 -6.32 -14.82
N ILE A 95 -3.86 -6.39 -13.70
CA ILE A 95 -4.42 -6.79 -12.41
C ILE A 95 -4.86 -5.60 -11.54
N ASN A 96 -4.89 -4.39 -12.11
CA ASN A 96 -5.14 -3.13 -11.39
C ASN A 96 -4.22 -2.90 -10.18
N ALA A 97 -3.00 -3.43 -10.23
CA ALA A 97 -1.99 -3.18 -9.21
C ALA A 97 -1.29 -1.84 -9.48
N ASP A 98 -1.20 -1.01 -8.45
CA ASP A 98 -0.48 0.25 -8.49
C ASP A 98 0.88 0.12 -7.75
N PRO A 99 2.01 0.10 -8.46
CA PRO A 99 3.31 -0.13 -7.85
C PRO A 99 3.80 1.08 -7.04
N VAL A 100 3.55 1.01 -5.74
CA VAL A 100 4.23 1.86 -4.74
C VAL A 100 5.65 1.34 -4.51
N LEU A 101 6.60 2.22 -4.24
CA LEU A 101 7.93 1.89 -3.71
C LEU A 101 8.09 2.79 -2.50
N SER A 102 8.11 2.17 -1.34
CA SER A 102 8.30 2.84 -0.06
C SER A 102 9.70 2.55 0.46
N SER A 103 10.18 3.40 1.37
CA SER A 103 11.36 3.05 2.16
C SER A 103 11.10 1.79 3.00
N PRO A 104 12.16 1.06 3.40
CA PRO A 104 12.05 -0.05 4.34
C PRO A 104 11.30 0.32 5.63
N GLU A 105 11.59 1.51 6.16
CA GLU A 105 10.98 2.03 7.40
C GLU A 105 9.48 2.30 7.22
N ALA A 106 9.09 2.93 6.12
CA ALA A 106 7.68 3.20 5.82
C ALA A 106 6.90 1.89 5.60
N PHE A 107 7.52 0.90 4.96
CA PHE A 107 6.90 -0.41 4.81
C PHE A 107 6.73 -1.14 6.15
N ALA A 108 7.74 -1.10 7.02
CA ALA A 108 7.64 -1.67 8.36
C ALA A 108 6.52 -1.02 9.19
N GLN A 109 6.32 0.29 9.06
CA GLN A 109 5.21 1.00 9.69
C GLN A 109 3.85 0.54 9.15
N ARG A 110 3.73 0.33 7.83
CA ARG A 110 2.50 -0.20 7.21
C ARG A 110 2.16 -1.59 7.75
N VAL A 111 3.13 -2.50 7.79
CA VAL A 111 2.93 -3.86 8.33
C VAL A 111 2.45 -3.81 9.78
N ALA A 112 3.09 -3.02 10.64
CA ALA A 112 2.70 -2.89 12.03
C ALA A 112 1.29 -2.26 12.21
N ALA A 113 0.91 -1.33 11.34
CA ALA A 113 -0.43 -0.74 11.36
C ALA A 113 -1.50 -1.77 10.98
N ASP A 114 -1.23 -2.59 9.98
CA ASP A 114 -2.17 -3.61 9.51
C ASP A 114 -2.27 -4.77 10.51
N GLU A 115 -1.15 -5.25 11.07
CA GLU A 115 -1.15 -6.23 12.17
C GLU A 115 -2.05 -5.76 13.32
N LYS A 116 -1.89 -4.52 13.77
CA LYS A 116 -2.72 -3.94 14.84
C LYS A 116 -4.22 -3.89 14.47
N ALA A 117 -4.54 -3.54 13.22
CA ALA A 117 -5.92 -3.46 12.76
C ALA A 117 -6.58 -4.84 12.69
N PHE A 118 -5.85 -5.85 12.18
CA PHE A 118 -6.34 -7.22 12.09
C PHE A 118 -6.43 -7.90 13.45
N ASP A 119 -5.48 -7.67 14.36
CA ASP A 119 -5.56 -8.18 15.73
C ASP A 119 -6.83 -7.69 16.45
N ALA A 120 -7.15 -6.41 16.30
CA ALA A 120 -8.38 -5.84 16.84
C ALA A 120 -9.64 -6.47 16.22
N LEU A 121 -9.62 -6.75 14.91
CA LEU A 121 -10.74 -7.38 14.22
C LEU A 121 -10.96 -8.83 14.67
N VAL A 122 -9.89 -9.64 14.73
CA VAL A 122 -9.95 -11.05 15.14
C VAL A 122 -10.38 -11.18 16.60
N ALA A 123 -10.00 -10.23 17.47
CA ALA A 123 -10.45 -10.21 18.85
C ALA A 123 -11.97 -10.02 18.99
N VAL A 124 -12.59 -9.25 18.09
CA VAL A 124 -14.05 -9.00 18.07
C VAL A 124 -14.80 -10.10 17.33
N HIS A 125 -14.18 -10.71 16.32
CA HIS A 125 -14.75 -11.79 15.51
C HIS A 125 -13.81 -12.99 15.44
N PRO A 126 -13.81 -13.87 16.47
CA PRO A 126 -12.99 -15.06 16.48
C PRO A 126 -13.36 -15.98 15.31
N MET A 127 -12.34 -16.45 14.58
CA MET A 127 -12.56 -17.40 13.51
C MET A 127 -13.00 -18.76 14.09
N PRO A 128 -14.07 -19.38 13.54
CA PRO A 128 -14.43 -20.74 13.93
C PRO A 128 -13.25 -21.67 13.63
N GLN A 129 -12.95 -22.55 14.59
CA GLN A 129 -11.89 -23.54 14.49
C GLN A 129 -12.29 -24.69 13.56
#